data_AF-A0A510DZW8-F1
#
_entry.id   AF-A0A510DZW8-F1
#
_cell.length_a   1.000
_cell.length_b   1.000
_cell.length_c   1.000
_cell.angle_alpha   90.00
_cell.angle_beta   90.00
_cell.angle_gamma   90.00
#
_symmetry.space_group_name_H-M   'P 1'
#
loop_
_entity.id
_entity.type
_entity.pdbx_description
1 polymer ?
#
loop_
_entity_poly.entity_id
_entity_poly.type
_entity_poly.pdbx_seq_one_letter_code
_entity_poly.pdbx_strand_id
1 'polypeptide(L)'
;MIEQARERASKNGEVVGLASRVIPLTHGDEEKEIRAEIPFETYLKKRFLVGSYLGISLPVSGTLILSRITAVERSDILALSKVPALTPVEDPSGMTTSLAVNLELLSEEVDGEVVPPSSPVDPQSPIFIPSTDFVKRMLGIPDQGVEIGKVMEGYKEMDVPVKLTHDITRHHVLVVGTTGAGKTNLLRVLLKRSQTPAVVFDIQGDYVKTAARIGGNVVLPLPREYATKVTDFVNLFLKRSNLKGSIKDVQDGKFIIEGEEGEFFLYLTGFQLRKTYNFLPEVSPFFTLQGAKFFKSISEECLSTVDKWEEECSELMDEMRIHKTTQDNIIRSVNLLKNTGVIDVKFKDSKSLLDEPKYEEIMNGKTVVDLRWALERGVSTATMSAFIIAQRIFEIVDKRYKSEGEETPYLMIFDEAHEYFPQSRKDDEKEGLERLINRIMRLGRVRGIGTILATHRPTDLNDLILTLANTKVVMRADEDALKKIGMEEFSSMLQASPAGYSIMRTFSLKVHDLIFRTVKDS
;
A
#
# COMPACT_ATOMS: atom_id res chain seq x y z
N MET A 1 6.56 37.88 26.98
CA MET A 1 5.64 37.13 26.09
C MET A 1 6.13 37.11 24.65
N ILE A 2 6.05 38.21 23.87
CA ILE A 2 6.50 38.21 22.46
C ILE A 2 7.99 37.87 22.32
N GLU A 3 8.86 38.44 23.16
CA GLU A 3 10.30 38.12 23.09
C GLU A 3 10.59 36.65 23.40
N GLN A 4 9.92 36.09 24.41
CA GLN A 4 10.01 34.66 24.72
C GLN A 4 9.51 33.77 23.57
N ALA A 5 8.46 34.20 22.85
CA ALA A 5 7.99 33.51 21.66
C ALA A 5 9.02 33.61 20.51
N ARG A 6 9.70 34.75 20.35
CA ARG A 6 10.80 34.88 19.38
C ARG A 6 11.96 33.97 19.72
N GLU A 7 12.39 33.93 20.98
CA GLU A 7 13.44 33.01 21.43
C GLU A 7 13.06 31.54 21.19
N ARG A 8 11.81 31.15 21.43
CA ARG A 8 11.32 29.80 21.15
C ARG A 8 11.33 29.47 19.65
N ALA A 9 10.89 30.41 18.82
CA ALA A 9 10.93 30.28 17.37
C ALA A 9 12.37 30.15 16.85
N SER A 10 13.30 31.00 17.35
CA SER A 10 14.72 30.97 16.97
C SER A 10 15.44 29.67 17.33
N LYS A 11 14.98 28.93 18.34
CA LYS A 11 15.50 27.59 18.67
C LYS A 11 15.09 26.52 17.66
N ASN A 12 13.99 26.72 16.94
CA ASN A 12 13.41 25.74 16.03
C ASN A 12 13.55 26.14 14.54
N GLY A 13 14.01 27.36 14.26
CA GLY A 13 14.20 27.86 12.92
C GLY A 13 14.55 29.35 12.86
N GLU A 14 14.41 29.96 11.68
CA GLU A 14 14.74 31.38 11.44
C GLU A 14 13.46 32.22 11.44
N VAL A 15 13.34 33.19 12.35
CA VAL A 15 12.18 34.10 12.41
C VAL A 15 12.17 35.02 11.20
N VAL A 16 11.08 35.00 10.43
CA VAL A 16 10.94 35.68 9.14
C VAL A 16 9.78 36.66 9.07
N GLY A 17 8.82 36.59 9.99
CA GLY A 17 7.65 37.48 9.95
C GLY A 17 6.76 37.34 11.17
N LEU A 18 5.53 37.83 11.05
CA LEU A 18 4.56 37.87 12.14
C LEU A 18 3.16 37.53 11.63
N ALA A 19 2.34 36.90 12.47
CA ALA A 19 0.91 36.78 12.22
C ALA A 19 0.27 38.17 12.12
N SER A 20 -0.62 38.37 11.15
CA SER A 20 -1.20 39.67 10.82
C SER A 20 -1.96 40.27 12.00
N ARG A 21 -1.98 41.60 12.07
CA ARG A 21 -2.71 42.38 13.09
C ARG A 21 -4.13 42.76 12.69
N VAL A 22 -4.47 42.60 11.41
CA VAL A 22 -5.54 43.38 10.76
C VAL A 22 -6.73 42.53 10.33
N ILE A 23 -6.50 41.23 10.10
CA ILE A 23 -7.55 40.28 9.73
C ILE A 23 -7.83 39.40 10.95
N PRO A 24 -9.11 39.20 11.35
CA PRO A 24 -9.44 38.30 12.44
C PRO A 24 -8.88 36.91 12.14
N LEU A 25 -8.09 36.40 13.07
CA LEU A 25 -7.52 35.05 12.99
C LEU A 25 -8.63 34.10 13.44
N THR A 26 -9.44 33.63 12.48
CA THR A 26 -10.47 32.64 12.73
C THR A 26 -9.90 31.24 12.54
N HIS A 27 -10.27 30.36 13.46
CA HIS A 27 -9.88 28.95 13.48
C HIS A 27 -11.15 28.15 13.81
N GLY A 28 -11.58 27.29 12.90
CA GLY A 28 -12.78 26.46 13.02
C GLY A 28 -13.04 25.64 11.75
N ASP A 29 -14.15 24.92 11.67
CA ASP A 29 -14.46 24.03 10.54
C ASP A 29 -14.66 24.77 9.20
N GLU A 30 -15.01 26.06 9.23
CA GLU A 30 -15.33 26.87 8.04
C GLU A 30 -14.26 27.93 7.67
N GLU A 31 -13.33 28.27 8.58
CA GLU A 31 -12.23 29.22 8.33
C GLU A 31 -10.94 28.70 8.98
N LYS A 32 -10.01 28.19 8.14
CA LYS A 32 -8.75 27.53 8.57
C LYS A 32 -7.48 28.27 8.19
N GLU A 33 -7.60 29.49 7.66
CA GLU A 33 -6.47 30.22 7.10
C GLU A 33 -6.02 31.36 8.01
N ILE A 34 -4.75 31.32 8.40
CA ILE A 34 -4.09 32.41 9.10
C ILE A 34 -3.27 33.22 8.12
N ARG A 35 -3.41 34.55 8.19
CA ARG A 35 -2.56 35.44 7.40
C ARG A 35 -1.31 35.83 8.17
N ALA A 36 -0.16 35.65 7.55
CA ALA A 36 1.12 36.14 8.03
C ALA A 36 1.71 37.19 7.09
N GLU A 37 2.46 38.11 7.68
CA GLU A 37 3.16 39.19 6.98
C GLU A 37 4.67 38.98 7.08
N ILE A 38 5.31 38.86 5.92
CA ILE A 38 6.76 38.73 5.77
C ILE A 38 7.32 40.07 5.26
N PRO A 39 8.26 40.71 5.98
CA PRO A 39 8.88 41.95 5.54
C PRO A 39 9.54 41.82 4.16
N PHE A 40 9.49 42.88 3.37
CA PHE A 40 10.00 42.89 2.00
C PHE A 40 11.47 42.47 1.90
N GLU A 41 12.32 42.92 2.83
CA GLU A 41 13.75 42.54 2.87
C GLU A 41 13.95 41.02 3.07
N THR A 42 13.10 40.39 3.88
CA THR A 42 13.15 38.94 4.11
C THR A 42 12.67 38.19 2.87
N TYR A 43 11.58 38.65 2.25
CA TYR A 43 11.07 38.12 0.99
C TYR A 43 12.09 38.19 -0.16
N LEU A 44 12.92 39.24 -0.23
CA LEU A 44 13.97 39.32 -1.26
C LEU A 44 15.05 38.25 -1.08
N LYS A 45 15.30 37.81 0.16
CA LYS A 45 16.38 36.87 0.50
C LYS A 45 15.91 35.42 0.54
N LYS A 46 14.62 35.18 0.76
CA LYS A 46 14.04 33.87 1.02
C LYS A 46 12.85 33.63 0.09
N ARG A 47 12.60 32.37 -0.26
CA ARG A 47 11.45 32.00 -1.11
C ARG A 47 10.33 31.45 -0.24
N PHE A 48 9.12 31.98 -0.48
CA PHE A 48 7.89 31.53 0.15
C PHE A 48 6.97 31.05 -0.97
N LEU A 49 6.86 29.74 -1.12
CA LEU A 49 6.08 29.11 -2.18
C LEU A 49 4.86 28.41 -1.58
N VAL A 50 3.79 28.28 -2.36
CA VAL A 50 2.66 27.42 -1.98
C VAL A 50 3.18 26.01 -1.70
N GLY A 51 2.77 25.44 -0.57
CA GLY A 51 3.24 24.16 -0.05
C GLY A 51 4.47 24.25 0.86
N SER A 52 5.05 25.44 1.08
CA SER A 52 6.15 25.61 2.04
C SER A 52 5.68 25.49 3.48
N TYR A 53 6.53 24.93 4.34
CA TYR A 53 6.22 24.81 5.77
C TYR A 53 6.69 26.06 6.52
N LEU A 54 5.86 26.56 7.41
CA LEU A 54 6.22 27.62 8.35
C LEU A 54 5.89 27.18 9.77
N GLY A 55 6.66 27.66 10.73
CA GLY A 55 6.39 27.50 12.15
C GLY A 55 5.77 28.78 12.71
N ILE A 56 4.87 28.64 13.68
CA ILE A 56 4.28 29.75 14.44
C ILE A 56 4.59 29.51 15.91
N SER A 57 5.12 30.51 16.59
CA SER A 57 5.30 30.46 18.05
C SER A 57 4.28 31.33 18.75
N LEU A 58 3.38 30.71 19.52
CA LEU A 58 2.31 31.43 20.20
C LEU A 58 2.82 32.12 21.49
N PRO A 59 2.65 33.44 21.63
CA PRO A 59 3.06 34.18 22.83
C PRO A 59 2.23 33.88 24.07
N VAL A 60 0.92 33.64 23.94
CA VAL A 60 0.00 33.47 25.07
C VAL A 60 -0.01 32.04 25.58
N SER A 61 -0.33 31.07 24.72
CA SER A 61 -0.36 29.63 25.10
C SER A 61 1.02 29.07 25.40
N GLY A 62 2.06 29.65 24.79
CA GLY A 62 3.41 29.12 24.92
C GLY A 62 3.72 27.91 24.04
N THR A 63 2.86 27.59 23.07
CA THR A 63 2.99 26.43 22.18
C THR A 63 3.66 26.77 20.85
N LEU A 64 3.96 25.74 20.05
CA LEU A 64 4.49 25.84 18.69
C LEU A 64 3.53 25.17 17.72
N ILE A 65 3.33 25.78 16.55
CA ILE A 65 2.44 25.24 15.51
C ILE A 65 3.25 25.07 14.21
N LEU A 66 3.01 23.97 13.50
CA LEU A 66 3.43 23.77 12.13
C LEU A 66 2.28 24.15 11.20
N SER A 67 2.58 24.93 10.17
CA SER A 67 1.63 25.35 9.15
C SER A 67 2.20 25.18 7.75
N ARG A 68 1.33 25.27 6.74
CA ARG A 68 1.67 25.19 5.32
C ARG A 68 1.09 26.36 4.55
N ILE A 69 1.88 26.94 3.65
CA ILE A 69 1.43 28.05 2.80
C ILE A 69 0.40 27.54 1.78
N THR A 70 -0.82 28.07 1.80
CA THR A 70 -1.88 27.79 0.82
C THR A 70 -1.92 28.83 -0.29
N ALA A 71 -1.67 30.10 0.05
CA ALA A 71 -1.64 31.21 -0.90
C ALA A 71 -0.54 32.23 -0.57
N VAL A 72 -0.06 32.90 -1.61
CA VAL A 72 0.97 33.93 -1.54
C VAL A 72 0.45 35.16 -2.27
N GLU A 73 0.35 36.28 -1.57
CA GLU A 73 -0.26 37.51 -2.07
C GLU A 73 0.74 38.67 -2.07
N ARG A 74 0.77 39.38 -3.20
CA ARG A 74 1.54 40.61 -3.38
C ARG A 74 0.58 41.72 -3.79
N SER A 75 0.65 42.84 -3.08
CA SER A 75 -0.17 44.01 -3.37
C SER A 75 0.70 45.24 -3.40
N ASP A 76 0.52 46.07 -4.42
CA ASP A 76 1.09 47.42 -4.46
C ASP A 76 0.45 48.29 -3.36
N ILE A 77 1.18 49.30 -2.89
CA ILE A 77 0.68 50.24 -1.89
C ILE A 77 -0.61 50.96 -2.31
N LEU A 78 -0.78 51.26 -3.61
CA LEU A 78 -2.00 51.85 -4.14
C LEU A 78 -3.18 50.88 -4.07
N ALA A 79 -2.95 49.60 -4.37
CA ALA A 79 -3.98 48.56 -4.27
C ALA A 79 -4.43 48.37 -2.81
N LEU A 80 -3.50 48.36 -1.86
CA LEU A 80 -3.81 48.32 -0.42
C LEU A 80 -4.61 49.55 0.03
N SER A 81 -4.26 50.72 -0.50
CA SER A 81 -4.93 51.99 -0.20
C SER A 81 -6.25 52.18 -0.95
N LYS A 82 -6.62 51.22 -1.84
CA LYS A 82 -7.79 51.29 -2.74
C LYS A 82 -7.80 52.55 -3.63
N VAL A 83 -6.61 53.02 -4.03
CA VAL A 83 -6.43 54.18 -4.92
C VAL A 83 -6.17 53.66 -6.35
N PRO A 84 -6.98 54.03 -7.35
CA PRO A 84 -6.78 53.59 -8.72
C PRO A 84 -5.60 54.31 -9.39
N ALA A 85 -4.79 53.57 -10.13
CA ALA A 85 -3.81 54.15 -11.05
C ALA A 85 -4.53 54.58 -12.34
N LEU A 86 -4.50 55.88 -12.66
CA LEU A 86 -5.15 56.43 -13.86
C LEU A 86 -4.33 56.17 -15.14
N THR A 87 -3.03 55.89 -14.99
CA THR A 87 -2.10 55.52 -16.06
C THR A 87 -1.10 54.47 -15.55
N PRO A 88 -0.55 53.59 -16.41
CA PRO A 88 0.55 52.71 -16.02
C PRO A 88 1.79 53.56 -15.73
N VAL A 89 2.26 53.57 -14.48
CA VAL A 89 3.48 54.27 -14.06
C VAL A 89 4.41 53.24 -13.44
N GLU A 90 5.68 53.24 -13.86
CA GLU A 90 6.71 52.41 -13.24
C GLU A 90 7.18 53.09 -11.94
N ASP A 91 6.72 52.58 -10.79
CA ASP A 91 7.17 53.02 -9.46
C ASP A 91 7.64 51.82 -8.61
N PRO A 92 8.94 51.56 -8.53
CA PRO A 92 9.50 50.49 -7.71
C PRO A 92 9.21 50.65 -6.21
N SER A 93 8.93 51.86 -5.72
CA SER A 93 8.69 52.10 -4.30
C SER A 93 7.35 51.51 -3.81
N GLY A 94 6.34 51.48 -4.69
CA GLY A 94 5.06 50.82 -4.44
C GLY A 94 5.15 49.31 -4.23
N MET A 95 6.26 48.70 -4.65
CA MET A 95 6.55 47.28 -4.47
C MET A 95 7.20 46.94 -3.11
N THR A 96 7.47 47.91 -2.24
CA THR A 96 8.14 47.64 -0.94
C THR A 96 7.23 47.10 0.17
N THR A 97 5.96 46.80 -0.16
CA THR A 97 4.99 46.21 0.76
C THR A 97 5.43 44.85 1.29
N SER A 98 4.93 44.45 2.46
CA SER A 98 5.13 43.10 2.98
C SER A 98 4.52 42.05 2.04
N LEU A 99 5.13 40.86 1.99
CA LEU A 99 4.49 39.70 1.41
C LEU A 99 3.44 39.18 2.39
N ALA A 100 2.21 38.98 1.92
CA ALA A 100 1.17 38.30 2.69
C ALA A 100 1.11 36.83 2.28
N VAL A 101 1.02 35.93 3.26
CA VAL A 101 0.87 34.49 3.03
C VAL A 101 -0.30 33.95 3.85
N ASN A 102 -1.10 33.08 3.24
CA ASN A 102 -2.15 32.35 3.93
C ASN A 102 -1.60 30.99 4.37
N LEU A 103 -1.90 30.61 5.61
CA LEU A 103 -1.35 29.46 6.29
C LEU A 103 -2.47 28.53 6.75
N GLU A 104 -2.40 27.29 6.32
CA GLU A 104 -3.17 26.18 6.87
C GLU A 104 -2.42 25.62 8.07
N LEU A 105 -3.09 25.49 9.22
CA LEU A 105 -2.50 24.86 10.40
C LEU A 105 -2.53 23.33 10.29
N LEU A 106 -1.39 22.69 10.55
CA LEU A 106 -1.25 21.25 10.43
C LEU A 106 -1.20 20.54 11.79
N SER A 107 -0.41 21.05 12.72
CA SER A 107 -0.22 20.45 14.05
C SER A 107 0.30 21.46 15.07
N GLU A 108 0.07 21.17 16.34
CA GLU A 108 0.49 21.96 17.50
C GLU A 108 1.24 21.09 18.52
N GLU A 109 2.32 21.61 19.10
CA GLU A 109 3.07 20.97 20.18
C GLU A 109 2.56 21.51 21.53
N VAL A 110 1.83 20.68 22.27
CA VAL A 110 1.24 20.97 23.59
C VAL A 110 1.81 19.97 24.59
N ASP A 111 2.42 20.45 25.67
CA ASP A 111 3.00 19.61 26.74
C ASP A 111 3.97 18.50 26.25
N GLY A 112 4.67 18.75 25.13
CA GLY A 112 5.61 17.81 24.52
C GLY A 112 4.96 16.76 23.60
N GLU A 113 3.64 16.80 23.43
CA GLU A 113 2.92 15.99 22.46
C GLU A 113 2.49 16.81 21.25
N VAL A 114 2.55 16.20 20.06
CA VAL A 114 2.05 16.81 18.83
C VAL A 114 0.60 16.38 18.62
N VAL A 115 -0.29 17.37 18.54
CA VAL A 115 -1.74 17.24 18.45
C VAL A 115 -2.28 18.09 17.29
N PRO A 116 -3.54 17.89 16.87
CA PRO A 116 -4.21 18.84 15.98
C PRO A 116 -4.20 20.27 16.57
N PRO A 117 -4.08 21.30 15.73
CA PRO A 117 -4.08 22.68 16.21
C PRO A 117 -5.41 22.98 16.91
N SER A 118 -5.31 23.52 18.12
CA SER A 118 -6.48 23.81 18.98
C SER A 118 -6.41 25.19 19.63
N SER A 119 -5.21 25.74 19.79
CA SER A 119 -5.02 27.09 20.31
C SER A 119 -5.35 28.15 19.26
N PRO A 120 -5.98 29.28 19.67
CA PRO A 120 -6.09 30.44 18.81
C PRO A 120 -4.70 31.01 18.52
N VAL A 121 -4.49 31.47 17.28
CA VAL A 121 -3.24 32.13 16.93
C VAL A 121 -3.33 33.60 17.30
N ASP A 122 -2.41 34.05 18.16
CA ASP A 122 -2.37 35.44 18.59
C ASP A 122 -1.85 36.34 17.45
N PRO A 123 -2.43 37.53 17.22
CA PRO A 123 -1.81 38.53 16.37
C PRO A 123 -0.37 38.80 16.80
N GLN A 124 0.51 39.04 15.83
CA GLN A 124 1.95 39.25 16.07
C GLN A 124 2.72 38.01 16.57
N SER A 125 2.13 36.82 16.55
CA SER A 125 2.87 35.58 16.78
C SER A 125 4.06 35.48 15.81
N PRO A 126 5.30 35.26 16.29
CA PRO A 126 6.46 35.05 15.44
C PRO A 126 6.28 33.89 14.47
N ILE A 127 6.53 34.18 13.19
CA ILE A 127 6.54 33.21 12.10
C ILE A 127 7.99 32.90 11.73
N PHE A 128 8.32 31.63 11.60
CA PHE A 128 9.69 31.18 11.33
C PHE A 128 9.75 30.12 10.22
N ILE A 129 10.87 30.08 9.49
CA ILE A 129 11.19 28.97 8.60
C ILE A 129 11.74 27.84 9.48
N PRO A 130 11.06 26.68 9.57
CA PRO A 130 11.43 25.62 10.49
C PRO A 130 12.68 24.84 10.02
N SER A 131 13.41 24.29 10.99
CA SER A 131 14.44 23.28 10.75
C SER A 131 13.82 21.94 10.31
N THR A 132 14.61 21.10 9.62
CA THR A 132 14.18 19.76 9.20
C THR A 132 13.76 18.88 10.37
N ASP A 133 14.45 19.00 11.52
CA ASP A 133 14.12 18.25 12.74
C ASP A 133 12.77 18.69 13.33
N PHE A 134 12.50 20.00 13.32
CA PHE A 134 11.20 20.52 13.74
C PHE A 134 10.08 19.99 12.83
N VAL A 135 10.26 20.05 11.50
CA VAL A 135 9.24 19.55 10.57
C VAL A 135 9.03 18.05 10.74
N LYS A 136 10.10 17.25 10.84
CA LYS A 136 10.00 15.81 11.08
C LYS A 136 9.20 15.49 12.35
N ARG A 137 9.50 16.18 13.46
CA ARG A 137 8.81 16.02 14.75
C ARG A 137 7.35 16.41 14.65
N MET A 138 7.05 17.58 14.09
CA MET A 138 5.69 18.13 14.00
C MET A 138 4.79 17.38 13.00
N LEU A 139 5.37 16.74 11.98
CA LEU A 139 4.63 15.83 11.08
C LEU A 139 4.38 14.45 11.72
N GLY A 140 5.02 14.15 12.86
CA GLY A 140 4.91 12.87 13.54
C GLY A 140 5.59 11.72 12.79
N ILE A 141 6.60 12.02 11.97
CA ILE A 141 7.29 11.00 11.18
C ILE A 141 8.16 10.13 12.10
N PRO A 142 8.00 8.80 12.10
CA PRO A 142 8.72 7.92 13.01
C PRO A 142 10.22 7.86 12.71
N ASP A 143 11.04 7.64 13.74
CA ASP A 143 12.49 7.48 13.60
C ASP A 143 12.89 6.16 12.95
N GLN A 144 12.13 5.10 13.25
CA GLN A 144 12.34 3.76 12.74
C GLN A 144 11.37 3.44 11.58
N GLY A 145 11.67 2.37 10.86
CA GLY A 145 10.84 1.90 9.73
C GLY A 145 11.52 2.05 8.38
N VAL A 146 10.79 1.65 7.35
CA VAL A 146 11.27 1.61 5.97
C VAL A 146 11.13 2.97 5.34
N GLU A 147 12.24 3.57 4.89
CA GLU A 147 12.20 4.81 4.13
C GLU A 147 11.57 4.59 2.75
N ILE A 148 10.40 5.17 2.55
CA ILE A 148 9.62 5.09 1.32
C ILE A 148 9.80 6.32 0.42
N GLY A 149 10.27 7.44 0.97
CA GLY A 149 10.37 8.70 0.25
C GLY A 149 10.92 9.84 1.08
N LYS A 150 10.82 11.06 0.53
CA LYS A 150 11.15 12.31 1.22
C LYS A 150 9.97 13.27 1.19
N VAL A 151 9.80 14.06 2.25
CA VAL A 151 8.74 15.07 2.34
C VAL A 151 8.89 16.08 1.20
N MET A 152 7.76 16.49 0.63
CA MET A 152 7.71 17.48 -0.42
C MET A 152 7.31 18.85 0.13
N GLU A 153 8.02 19.86 -0.33
CA GLU A 153 7.74 21.27 -0.15
C GLU A 153 7.34 21.85 -1.53
N GLY A 154 6.03 21.88 -1.80
CA GLY A 154 5.53 22.03 -3.17
C GLY A 154 6.09 20.91 -4.05
N TYR A 155 6.93 21.24 -5.04
CA TYR A 155 7.60 20.25 -5.91
C TYR A 155 9.09 20.04 -5.59
N LYS A 156 9.57 20.58 -4.47
CA LYS A 156 10.95 20.40 -4.02
C LYS A 156 11.03 19.34 -2.92
N GLU A 157 12.00 18.45 -3.03
CA GLU A 157 12.29 17.49 -1.97
C GLU A 157 12.96 18.20 -0.78
N MET A 158 12.40 18.00 0.41
CA MET A 158 13.01 18.39 1.67
C MET A 158 13.75 17.18 2.25
N ASP A 159 14.87 17.41 2.94
CA ASP A 159 15.68 16.32 3.51
C ASP A 159 15.09 15.76 4.82
N VAL A 160 13.82 15.38 4.74
CA VAL A 160 13.08 14.70 5.81
C VAL A 160 12.56 13.39 5.24
N PRO A 161 13.10 12.23 5.67
CA PRO A 161 12.70 10.93 5.14
C PRO A 161 11.32 10.55 5.65
N VAL A 162 10.47 10.04 4.78
CA VAL A 162 9.17 9.46 5.13
C VAL A 162 9.34 7.96 5.33
N LYS A 163 8.95 7.45 6.51
CA LYS A 163 9.13 6.05 6.90
C LYS A 163 7.81 5.36 7.21
N LEU A 164 7.70 4.08 6.84
CA LEU A 164 6.63 3.19 7.28
C LEU A 164 7.15 2.21 8.32
N THR A 165 6.57 2.24 9.51
CA THR A 165 6.86 1.25 10.56
C THR A 165 6.07 -0.03 10.32
N HIS A 166 6.49 -1.12 10.96
CA HIS A 166 5.70 -2.35 10.98
C HIS A 166 4.29 -2.08 11.51
N ASP A 167 4.16 -1.24 12.54
CA ASP A 167 2.87 -0.85 13.11
C ASP A 167 1.94 -0.19 12.06
N ILE A 168 2.44 0.72 11.23
CA ILE A 168 1.64 1.30 10.14
C ILE A 168 1.23 0.21 9.14
N THR A 169 2.15 -0.67 8.76
CA THR A 169 1.87 -1.71 7.75
C THR A 169 0.93 -2.82 8.24
N ARG A 170 0.94 -3.18 9.54
CA ARG A 170 0.02 -4.18 10.12
C ARG A 170 -1.42 -3.69 10.20
N HIS A 171 -1.63 -2.37 10.09
CA HIS A 171 -2.95 -1.75 9.95
C HIS A 171 -3.40 -1.60 8.48
N HIS A 172 -2.69 -2.27 7.58
CA HIS A 172 -2.94 -2.33 6.14
C HIS A 172 -2.75 -1.01 5.40
N VAL A 173 -2.22 -1.10 4.19
CA VAL A 173 -1.91 0.03 3.32
C VAL A 173 -2.59 -0.16 1.97
N LEU A 174 -3.35 0.82 1.53
CA LEU A 174 -3.89 0.90 0.18
C LEU A 174 -3.02 1.87 -0.65
N VAL A 175 -2.51 1.41 -1.79
CA VAL A 175 -1.73 2.21 -2.73
C VAL A 175 -2.55 2.42 -4.01
N VAL A 176 -2.91 3.66 -4.29
CA VAL A 176 -3.73 4.01 -5.47
C VAL A 176 -2.93 4.88 -6.44
N GLY A 177 -3.05 4.58 -7.73
CA GLY A 177 -2.44 5.40 -8.78
C GLY A 177 -2.60 4.78 -10.16
N THR A 178 -2.60 5.61 -11.19
CA THR A 178 -2.62 5.23 -12.61
C THR A 178 -1.36 4.45 -13.03
N THR A 179 -1.39 3.86 -14.21
CA THR A 179 -0.21 3.25 -14.83
C THR A 179 0.91 4.29 -14.97
N GLY A 180 2.13 3.91 -14.56
CA GLY A 180 3.29 4.80 -14.57
C GLY A 180 3.32 5.86 -13.45
N ALA A 181 2.36 5.88 -12.52
CA ALA A 181 2.38 6.81 -11.39
C ALA A 181 3.49 6.51 -10.36
N GLY A 182 3.99 5.26 -10.32
CA GLY A 182 5.06 4.83 -9.42
C GLY A 182 4.67 3.77 -8.37
N LYS A 183 3.48 3.15 -8.48
CA LYS A 183 3.01 2.11 -7.54
C LYS A 183 3.99 0.95 -7.39
N THR A 184 4.35 0.31 -8.51
CA THR A 184 5.28 -0.83 -8.55
C THR A 184 6.66 -0.44 -8.00
N ASN A 185 7.10 0.80 -8.22
CA ASN A 185 8.35 1.31 -7.63
C ASN A 185 8.26 1.35 -6.09
N LEU A 186 7.18 1.90 -5.54
CA LEU A 186 6.95 1.92 -4.09
C LEU A 186 6.89 0.50 -3.50
N LEU A 187 6.18 -0.42 -4.15
CA LEU A 187 6.08 -1.81 -3.70
C LEU A 187 7.44 -2.54 -3.74
N ARG A 188 8.25 -2.34 -4.78
CA ARG A 188 9.62 -2.88 -4.85
C ARG A 188 10.53 -2.33 -3.76
N VAL A 189 10.45 -1.02 -3.48
CA VAL A 189 11.17 -0.39 -2.35
C VAL A 189 10.78 -1.05 -1.03
N LEU A 190 9.49 -1.26 -0.78
CA LEU A 190 9.00 -1.92 0.43
C LEU A 190 9.44 -3.39 0.52
N LEU A 191 9.38 -4.13 -0.59
CA LEU A 191 9.86 -5.51 -0.65
C LEU A 191 11.36 -5.60 -0.27
N LYS A 192 12.18 -4.76 -0.91
CA LYS A 192 13.65 -4.76 -0.79
C LYS A 192 14.16 -4.23 0.55
N ARG A 193 13.57 -3.14 1.06
CA ARG A 193 14.08 -2.42 2.24
C ARG A 193 13.41 -2.81 3.55
N SER A 194 12.26 -3.50 3.52
CA SER A 194 11.60 -3.94 4.75
C SER A 194 12.42 -5.00 5.48
N GLN A 195 12.54 -4.87 6.80
CA GLN A 195 13.10 -5.91 7.66
C GLN A 195 12.08 -7.03 7.92
N THR A 196 10.78 -6.72 7.78
CA THR A 196 9.70 -7.71 7.90
C THR A 196 9.73 -8.64 6.68
N PRO A 197 9.72 -9.98 6.86
CA PRO A 197 9.56 -10.91 5.75
C PRO A 197 8.28 -10.64 4.97
N ALA A 198 8.32 -10.87 3.66
CA ALA A 198 7.25 -10.42 2.79
C ALA A 198 7.01 -11.38 1.62
N VAL A 199 5.74 -11.51 1.24
CA VAL A 199 5.31 -12.16 0.00
C VAL A 199 4.63 -11.16 -0.91
N VAL A 200 5.00 -11.14 -2.19
CA VAL A 200 4.30 -10.38 -3.24
C VAL A 200 3.54 -11.36 -4.12
N PHE A 201 2.25 -11.10 -4.32
CA PHE A 201 1.43 -11.80 -5.31
C PHE A 201 1.46 -10.98 -6.61
N ASP A 202 2.07 -11.56 -7.64
CA ASP A 202 2.46 -10.85 -8.86
C ASP A 202 1.76 -11.46 -10.09
N ILE A 203 0.68 -10.82 -10.55
CA ILE A 203 -0.06 -11.22 -11.75
C ILE A 203 0.69 -10.83 -13.04
N GLN A 204 1.48 -9.76 -13.03
CA GLN A 204 2.08 -9.18 -14.24
C GLN A 204 3.54 -9.61 -14.47
N GLY A 205 4.20 -10.17 -13.45
CA GLY A 205 5.59 -10.63 -13.50
C GLY A 205 6.63 -9.53 -13.25
N ASP A 206 6.22 -8.43 -12.66
CA ASP A 206 7.06 -7.25 -12.44
C ASP A 206 8.08 -7.42 -11.30
N TYR A 207 7.91 -8.41 -10.44
CA TYR A 207 8.72 -8.58 -9.23
C TYR A 207 9.72 -9.73 -9.33
N VAL A 208 9.60 -10.60 -10.34
CA VAL A 208 10.48 -11.77 -10.51
C VAL A 208 11.95 -11.35 -10.64
N LYS A 209 12.24 -10.30 -11.43
CA LYS A 209 13.59 -9.75 -11.52
C LYS A 209 14.06 -9.22 -10.17
N THR A 210 13.22 -8.47 -9.46
CA THR A 210 13.56 -7.96 -8.12
C THR A 210 13.90 -9.08 -7.16
N ALA A 211 13.14 -10.19 -7.15
CA ALA A 211 13.45 -11.37 -6.35
C ALA A 211 14.81 -11.98 -6.72
N ALA A 212 15.09 -12.13 -8.01
CA ALA A 212 16.38 -12.65 -8.47
C ALA A 212 17.57 -11.79 -8.00
N ARG A 213 17.44 -10.47 -8.05
CA ARG A 213 18.49 -9.52 -7.64
C ARG A 213 18.81 -9.54 -6.14
N ILE A 214 17.79 -9.74 -5.31
CA ILE A 214 17.94 -9.73 -3.84
C ILE A 214 18.18 -11.12 -3.26
N GLY A 215 18.37 -12.15 -4.11
CA GLY A 215 18.50 -13.54 -3.69
C GLY A 215 17.26 -14.10 -2.98
N GLY A 216 16.07 -13.66 -3.42
CA GLY A 216 14.78 -14.05 -2.86
C GLY A 216 14.25 -15.38 -3.39
N ASN A 217 13.02 -15.70 -2.98
CA ASN A 217 12.27 -16.86 -3.42
C ASN A 217 11.28 -16.46 -4.53
N VAL A 218 11.13 -17.31 -5.54
CA VAL A 218 10.09 -17.25 -6.56
C VAL A 218 9.25 -18.50 -6.47
N VAL A 219 7.97 -18.37 -6.10
CA VAL A 219 7.00 -19.46 -6.06
C VAL A 219 6.13 -19.36 -7.31
N LEU A 220 6.01 -20.45 -8.06
CA LEU A 220 5.35 -20.46 -9.36
C LEU A 220 4.30 -21.58 -9.40
N PRO A 221 3.01 -21.25 -9.29
CA PRO A 221 1.92 -22.19 -9.53
C PRO A 221 1.92 -22.63 -11.00
N LEU A 222 2.27 -23.89 -11.24
CA LEU A 222 2.54 -24.41 -12.57
C LEU A 222 1.28 -25.07 -13.17
N PRO A 223 0.72 -24.54 -14.27
CA PRO A 223 -0.35 -25.24 -14.98
C PRO A 223 0.14 -26.55 -15.63
N ARG A 224 -0.71 -27.58 -15.65
CA ARG A 224 -0.44 -28.91 -16.22
C ARG A 224 0.10 -28.89 -17.65
N GLU A 225 -0.30 -27.93 -18.48
CA GLU A 225 0.15 -27.81 -19.87
C GLU A 225 1.66 -27.50 -20.00
N TYR A 226 2.24 -26.89 -18.96
CA TYR A 226 3.67 -26.59 -18.85
C TYR A 226 4.47 -27.67 -18.12
N ALA A 227 3.81 -28.66 -17.52
CA ALA A 227 4.44 -29.76 -16.80
C ALA A 227 4.96 -30.85 -17.75
N THR A 228 5.79 -30.47 -18.73
CA THR A 228 6.40 -31.40 -19.69
C THR A 228 7.72 -31.96 -19.15
N LYS A 229 8.79 -31.17 -19.22
CA LYS A 229 10.12 -31.49 -18.69
C LYS A 229 10.60 -30.30 -17.86
N VAL A 230 11.10 -30.58 -16.67
CA VAL A 230 11.48 -29.56 -15.68
C VAL A 230 12.53 -28.58 -16.24
N THR A 231 13.60 -29.10 -16.87
CA THR A 231 14.68 -28.26 -17.43
C THR A 231 14.17 -27.32 -18.52
N ASP A 232 13.24 -27.80 -19.34
CA ASP A 232 12.73 -27.05 -20.49
C ASP A 232 11.84 -25.91 -19.99
N PHE A 233 11.02 -26.19 -18.96
CA PHE A 233 10.21 -25.17 -18.30
C PHE A 233 11.07 -24.12 -17.60
N VAL A 234 12.10 -24.51 -16.85
CA VAL A 234 12.98 -23.53 -16.17
C VAL A 234 13.68 -22.63 -17.18
N ASN A 235 14.17 -23.19 -18.30
CA ASN A 235 14.75 -22.38 -19.38
C ASN A 235 13.73 -21.40 -19.98
N LEU A 236 12.48 -21.85 -20.18
CA LEU A 236 11.39 -21.00 -20.65
C LEU A 236 11.07 -19.88 -19.64
N PHE A 237 11.04 -20.19 -18.35
CA PHE A 237 10.83 -19.23 -17.27
C PHE A 237 11.91 -18.15 -17.25
N LEU A 238 13.19 -18.53 -17.35
CA LEU A 238 14.31 -17.58 -17.38
C LEU A 238 14.20 -16.66 -18.60
N LYS A 239 13.94 -17.23 -19.78
CA LYS A 239 13.74 -16.48 -21.02
C LYS A 239 12.58 -15.49 -20.90
N ARG A 240 11.41 -15.94 -20.43
CA ARG A 240 10.20 -15.11 -20.28
C ARG A 240 10.38 -14.00 -19.25
N SER A 241 11.13 -14.26 -18.19
CA SER A 241 11.45 -13.29 -17.15
C SER A 241 12.62 -12.37 -17.53
N ASN A 242 13.20 -12.55 -18.73
CA ASN A 242 14.40 -11.85 -19.18
C ASN A 242 15.51 -11.89 -18.12
N LEU A 243 15.76 -13.10 -17.62
CA LEU A 243 16.84 -13.45 -16.71
C LEU A 243 17.82 -14.34 -17.47
N LYS A 244 19.13 -14.13 -17.24
CA LYS A 244 20.16 -15.08 -17.66
C LYS A 244 20.60 -15.87 -16.45
N GLY A 245 20.79 -17.17 -16.63
CA GLY A 245 21.20 -18.08 -15.58
C GLY A 245 20.97 -19.53 -15.95
N SER A 246 21.31 -20.42 -15.03
CA SER A 246 21.08 -21.86 -15.16
C SER A 246 20.79 -22.48 -13.81
N ILE A 247 20.22 -23.69 -13.84
CA ILE A 247 20.03 -24.49 -12.63
C ILE A 247 21.42 -24.88 -12.11
N LYS A 248 21.75 -24.44 -10.89
CA LYS A 248 22.97 -24.82 -10.19
C LYS A 248 22.79 -26.13 -9.43
N ASP A 249 21.69 -26.25 -8.71
CA ASP A 249 21.35 -27.44 -7.91
C ASP A 249 19.84 -27.56 -7.68
N VAL A 250 19.41 -28.73 -7.24
CA VAL A 250 18.03 -29.03 -6.84
C VAL A 250 18.04 -29.70 -5.48
N GLN A 251 17.49 -29.03 -4.47
CA GLN A 251 17.44 -29.52 -3.09
C GLN A 251 16.01 -29.37 -2.56
N ASP A 252 15.47 -30.36 -1.87
CA ASP A 252 14.20 -30.26 -1.14
C ASP A 252 13.02 -29.66 -1.95
N GLY A 253 12.96 -29.91 -3.26
CA GLY A 253 11.90 -29.39 -4.14
C GLY A 253 12.06 -27.93 -4.57
N LYS A 254 13.18 -27.28 -4.25
CA LYS A 254 13.56 -25.96 -4.80
C LYS A 254 14.71 -26.08 -5.79
N PHE A 255 14.65 -25.24 -6.82
CA PHE A 255 15.69 -25.06 -7.82
C PHE A 255 16.54 -23.87 -7.42
N ILE A 256 17.84 -24.10 -7.21
CA ILE A 256 18.81 -23.03 -6.98
C ILE A 256 19.24 -22.54 -8.36
N ILE A 257 18.89 -21.31 -8.70
CA ILE A 257 19.23 -20.71 -9.97
C ILE A 257 20.42 -19.77 -9.76
N GLU A 258 21.50 -20.02 -10.49
CA GLU A 258 22.64 -19.11 -10.57
C GLU A 258 22.36 -18.09 -11.68
N GLY A 259 22.11 -16.84 -11.29
CA GLY A 259 21.89 -15.71 -12.19
C GLY A 259 23.09 -14.76 -12.26
N GLU A 260 22.99 -13.71 -13.09
CA GLU A 260 24.06 -12.71 -13.26
C GLU A 260 24.35 -11.90 -11.98
N GLU A 261 23.32 -11.60 -11.18
CA GLU A 261 23.41 -10.76 -9.98
C GLU A 261 23.49 -11.58 -8.68
N GLY A 262 23.52 -12.92 -8.78
CA GLY A 262 23.56 -13.84 -7.63
C GLY A 262 22.64 -15.04 -7.77
N GLU A 263 22.56 -15.83 -6.71
CA GLU A 263 21.67 -16.99 -6.62
C GLU A 263 20.28 -16.59 -6.13
N PHE A 264 19.25 -17.23 -6.67
CA PHE A 264 17.88 -17.12 -6.17
C PHE A 264 17.17 -18.48 -6.23
N PHE A 265 16.07 -18.61 -5.50
CA PHE A 265 15.39 -19.89 -5.32
C PHE A 265 14.06 -19.94 -6.07
N LEU A 266 13.88 -20.93 -6.93
CA LEU A 266 12.64 -21.15 -7.68
C LEU A 266 11.91 -22.39 -7.13
N TYR A 267 10.63 -22.23 -6.82
CA TYR A 267 9.72 -23.28 -6.36
C TYR A 267 8.63 -23.46 -7.41
N LEU A 268 8.61 -24.61 -8.08
CA LEU A 268 7.50 -24.99 -8.94
C LEU A 268 6.45 -25.66 -8.07
N THR A 269 5.25 -25.09 -7.98
CA THR A 269 4.19 -25.58 -7.08
C THR A 269 2.98 -26.09 -7.84
N GLY A 270 2.39 -27.16 -7.33
CA GLY A 270 1.10 -27.69 -7.73
C GLY A 270 0.31 -28.05 -6.49
N PHE A 271 -1.00 -27.80 -6.51
CA PHE A 271 -1.84 -27.98 -5.33
C PHE A 271 -2.47 -29.37 -5.35
N GLN A 272 -2.19 -30.21 -4.36
CA GLN A 272 -2.78 -31.55 -4.33
C GLN A 272 -4.17 -31.52 -3.70
N LEU A 273 -5.19 -32.04 -4.38
CA LEU A 273 -6.58 -31.96 -3.92
C LEU A 273 -6.74 -32.55 -2.52
N ARG A 274 -6.14 -33.73 -2.30
CA ARG A 274 -6.11 -34.43 -1.00
C ARG A 274 -5.55 -33.62 0.17
N LYS A 275 -4.73 -32.59 -0.10
CA LYS A 275 -4.14 -31.72 0.95
C LYS A 275 -4.85 -30.38 1.08
N THR A 276 -5.67 -29.99 0.09
CA THR A 276 -6.27 -28.65 0.01
C THR A 276 -7.79 -28.66 0.08
N TYR A 277 -8.46 -29.80 -0.09
CA TYR A 277 -9.92 -29.91 -0.18
C TYR A 277 -10.68 -29.19 0.94
N ASN A 278 -10.13 -29.17 2.16
CA ASN A 278 -10.82 -28.59 3.32
C ASN A 278 -10.97 -27.07 3.22
N PHE A 279 -10.01 -26.33 2.66
CA PHE A 279 -10.10 -24.86 2.55
C PHE A 279 -10.27 -24.38 1.11
N LEU A 280 -10.06 -25.24 0.10
CA LEU A 280 -10.17 -24.89 -1.31
C LEU A 280 -11.51 -24.21 -1.67
N PRO A 281 -12.68 -24.62 -1.14
CA PRO A 281 -13.95 -23.92 -1.41
C PRO A 281 -14.07 -22.53 -0.79
N GLU A 282 -13.24 -22.21 0.21
CA GLU A 282 -13.24 -20.88 0.85
C GLU A 282 -12.38 -19.88 0.09
N VAL A 283 -11.41 -20.37 -0.70
CA VAL A 283 -10.44 -19.57 -1.45
C VAL A 283 -10.69 -19.60 -2.96
N SER A 284 -11.67 -20.38 -3.42
CA SER A 284 -12.05 -20.45 -4.82
C SER A 284 -13.41 -19.82 -5.06
N PRO A 285 -13.59 -19.11 -6.19
CA PRO A 285 -14.87 -18.47 -6.51
C PRO A 285 -15.91 -19.44 -7.08
N PHE A 286 -15.60 -20.75 -7.14
CA PHE A 286 -16.42 -21.72 -7.87
C PHE A 286 -17.52 -22.36 -7.04
N PHE A 287 -17.46 -22.26 -5.71
CA PHE A 287 -18.39 -22.94 -4.83
C PHE A 287 -19.44 -21.98 -4.27
N THR A 288 -20.69 -22.46 -4.22
CA THR A 288 -21.71 -21.87 -3.36
C THR A 288 -21.43 -22.24 -1.90
N LEU A 289 -21.99 -21.50 -0.93
CA LEU A 289 -21.82 -21.82 0.50
C LEU A 289 -22.26 -23.24 0.86
N GLN A 290 -23.34 -23.71 0.25
CA GLN A 290 -23.84 -25.08 0.46
C GLN A 290 -22.95 -26.11 -0.25
N GLY A 291 -22.58 -25.85 -1.51
CA GLY A 291 -21.69 -26.73 -2.28
C GLY A 291 -20.32 -26.88 -1.61
N ALA A 292 -19.79 -25.80 -1.04
CA ALA A 292 -18.55 -25.80 -0.27
C ALA A 292 -18.60 -26.76 0.92
N LYS A 293 -19.69 -26.73 1.71
CA LYS A 293 -19.84 -27.62 2.88
C LYS A 293 -19.88 -29.08 2.48
N PHE A 294 -20.71 -29.44 1.50
CA PHE A 294 -20.81 -30.83 1.04
C PHE A 294 -19.52 -31.31 0.39
N PHE A 295 -18.89 -30.49 -0.46
CA PHE A 295 -17.63 -30.84 -1.09
C PHE A 295 -16.54 -31.20 -0.06
N LYS A 296 -16.45 -30.45 1.04
CA LYS A 296 -15.51 -30.76 2.12
C LYS A 296 -15.79 -32.12 2.75
N SER A 297 -17.04 -32.37 3.15
CA SER A 297 -17.43 -33.64 3.77
C SER A 297 -17.21 -34.84 2.84
N ILE A 298 -17.60 -34.71 1.57
CA ILE A 298 -17.39 -35.76 0.56
C ILE A 298 -15.90 -36.03 0.39
N SER A 299 -15.07 -34.99 0.23
CA SER A 299 -13.64 -35.15 -0.03
C SER A 299 -12.84 -35.60 1.19
N GLU A 300 -13.38 -35.45 2.40
CA GLU A 300 -12.79 -35.99 3.63
C GLU A 300 -12.90 -37.51 3.67
N GLU A 301 -14.05 -38.06 3.25
CA GLU A 301 -14.31 -39.50 3.20
C GLU A 301 -13.84 -40.15 1.88
N CYS A 302 -13.71 -39.36 0.80
CA CYS A 302 -13.28 -39.79 -0.53
C CYS A 302 -12.01 -39.04 -0.99
N LEU A 303 -10.84 -39.54 -0.57
CA LEU A 303 -9.55 -38.97 -0.95
C LEU A 303 -9.16 -39.34 -2.39
N SER A 304 -9.58 -38.51 -3.34
CA SER A 304 -9.30 -38.68 -4.77
C SER A 304 -8.37 -37.60 -5.35
N THR A 305 -7.99 -37.78 -6.61
CA THR A 305 -7.43 -36.72 -7.48
C THR A 305 -8.57 -35.98 -8.18
N VAL A 306 -8.37 -34.71 -8.52
CA VAL A 306 -9.38 -33.86 -9.19
C VAL A 306 -9.91 -34.47 -10.49
N ASP A 307 -9.12 -35.29 -11.19
CA ASP A 307 -9.55 -35.93 -12.45
C ASP A 307 -10.52 -37.09 -12.24
N LYS A 308 -10.42 -37.78 -11.09
CA LYS A 308 -11.19 -38.97 -10.76
C LYS A 308 -12.25 -38.72 -9.67
N TRP A 309 -12.27 -37.52 -9.11
CA TRP A 309 -13.13 -37.17 -7.98
C TRP A 309 -14.61 -37.42 -8.27
N GLU A 310 -15.09 -37.09 -9.47
CA GLU A 310 -16.49 -37.33 -9.85
C GLU A 310 -16.81 -38.83 -9.87
N GLU A 311 -15.96 -39.64 -10.50
CA GLU A 311 -16.15 -41.09 -10.61
C GLU A 311 -16.04 -41.79 -9.25
N GLU A 312 -15.04 -41.43 -8.45
CA GLU A 312 -14.74 -42.09 -7.17
C GLU A 312 -15.66 -41.63 -6.04
N CYS A 313 -16.18 -40.40 -6.07
CA CYS A 313 -16.99 -39.84 -4.99
C CYS A 313 -18.49 -39.74 -5.30
N SER A 314 -18.95 -40.20 -6.49
CA SER A 314 -20.37 -40.17 -6.87
C SER A 314 -21.25 -41.02 -5.95
N GLU A 315 -20.81 -42.24 -5.59
CA GLU A 315 -21.59 -43.13 -4.74
C GLU A 315 -21.84 -42.52 -3.36
N LEU A 316 -20.83 -41.86 -2.80
CA LEU A 316 -20.94 -41.17 -1.50
C LEU A 316 -21.96 -40.02 -1.54
N MET A 317 -22.05 -39.27 -2.64
CA MET A 317 -23.05 -38.21 -2.79
C MET A 317 -24.49 -38.74 -2.77
N ASP A 318 -24.71 -39.94 -3.33
CA ASP A 318 -25.99 -40.62 -3.33
C ASP A 318 -26.33 -41.19 -1.94
N GLU A 319 -25.35 -41.77 -1.24
CA GLU A 319 -25.49 -42.26 0.15
C GLU A 319 -25.86 -41.13 1.12
N MET A 320 -25.24 -39.96 0.97
CA MET A 320 -25.55 -38.76 1.76
C MET A 320 -26.92 -38.12 1.40
N ARG A 321 -27.64 -38.67 0.41
CA ARG A 321 -28.94 -38.17 -0.07
C ARG A 321 -28.90 -36.69 -0.48
N ILE A 322 -27.80 -36.24 -1.06
CA ILE A 322 -27.64 -34.87 -1.54
C ILE A 322 -28.57 -34.66 -2.75
N HIS A 323 -29.32 -33.56 -2.76
CA HIS A 323 -30.22 -33.25 -3.87
C HIS A 323 -29.48 -33.17 -5.21
N LYS A 324 -30.06 -33.72 -6.29
CA LYS A 324 -29.41 -33.81 -7.62
C LYS A 324 -28.83 -32.47 -8.10
N THR A 325 -29.58 -31.38 -7.94
CA THR A 325 -29.12 -30.03 -8.28
C THR A 325 -27.86 -29.62 -7.52
N THR A 326 -27.74 -29.99 -6.24
CA THR A 326 -26.57 -29.71 -5.42
C THR A 326 -25.39 -30.59 -5.84
N GLN A 327 -25.62 -31.86 -6.14
CA GLN A 327 -24.60 -32.74 -6.73
C GLN A 327 -24.04 -32.14 -8.03
N ASP A 328 -24.92 -31.79 -8.97
CA ASP A 328 -24.54 -31.19 -10.26
C ASP A 328 -23.75 -29.90 -10.07
N ASN A 329 -24.11 -29.07 -9.09
CA ASN A 329 -23.37 -27.84 -8.77
C ASN A 329 -21.97 -28.14 -8.22
N ILE A 330 -21.82 -29.15 -7.36
CA ILE A 330 -20.51 -29.57 -6.84
C ILE A 330 -19.66 -30.15 -7.98
N ILE A 331 -20.22 -31.02 -8.80
CA ILE A 331 -19.54 -31.62 -9.96
C ILE A 331 -19.07 -30.53 -10.94
N ARG A 332 -19.91 -29.53 -11.23
CA ARG A 332 -19.49 -28.35 -12.03
C ARG A 332 -18.34 -27.60 -11.38
N SER A 333 -18.38 -27.39 -10.06
CA SER A 333 -17.32 -26.72 -9.31
C SER A 333 -15.99 -27.48 -9.38
N VAL A 334 -16.04 -28.81 -9.23
CA VAL A 334 -14.86 -29.69 -9.35
C VAL A 334 -14.31 -29.70 -10.78
N ASN A 335 -15.17 -29.69 -11.79
CA ASN A 335 -14.75 -29.54 -13.18
C ASN A 335 -14.11 -28.18 -13.45
N LEU A 336 -14.59 -27.08 -12.85
CA LEU A 336 -13.94 -25.78 -12.91
C LEU A 336 -12.56 -25.81 -12.22
N LEU A 337 -12.45 -26.45 -11.05
CA LEU A 337 -11.17 -26.68 -10.37
C LEU A 337 -10.18 -27.46 -11.25
N LYS A 338 -10.63 -28.54 -11.90
CA LYS A 338 -9.83 -29.31 -12.86
C LYS A 338 -9.32 -28.43 -14.00
N ASN A 339 -10.19 -27.57 -14.55
CA ASN A 339 -9.86 -26.68 -15.66
C ASN A 339 -8.86 -25.58 -15.30
N THR A 340 -8.70 -25.24 -14.02
CA THR A 340 -7.61 -24.34 -13.58
C THR A 340 -6.24 -24.91 -13.97
N GLY A 341 -6.09 -26.23 -14.00
CA GLY A 341 -4.85 -26.90 -14.37
C GLY A 341 -3.71 -26.76 -13.35
N VAL A 342 -3.93 -26.13 -12.19
CA VAL A 342 -2.91 -25.99 -11.12
C VAL A 342 -3.07 -27.01 -9.99
N ILE A 343 -4.11 -27.85 -10.07
CA ILE A 343 -4.42 -28.91 -9.10
C ILE A 343 -3.91 -30.26 -9.61
N ASP A 344 -3.36 -31.09 -8.72
CA ASP A 344 -2.79 -32.42 -9.00
C ASP A 344 -1.88 -32.42 -10.24
N VAL A 345 -0.97 -31.45 -10.30
CA VAL A 345 -0.03 -31.27 -11.41
C VAL A 345 1.02 -32.37 -11.36
N LYS A 346 1.41 -32.91 -12.52
CA LYS A 346 2.45 -33.93 -12.63
C LYS A 346 3.28 -33.69 -13.87
N PHE A 347 4.60 -33.71 -13.73
CA PHE A 347 5.50 -33.69 -14.87
C PHE A 347 5.46 -35.02 -15.63
N LYS A 348 5.59 -34.97 -16.96
CA LYS A 348 5.57 -36.19 -17.80
C LYS A 348 6.71 -37.15 -17.49
N ASP A 349 7.87 -36.63 -17.06
CA ASP A 349 9.05 -37.39 -16.67
C ASP A 349 9.09 -37.77 -15.18
N SER A 350 8.14 -37.28 -14.37
CA SER A 350 8.02 -37.62 -12.95
C SER A 350 6.88 -38.59 -12.68
N LYS A 351 7.02 -39.43 -11.64
CA LYS A 351 5.93 -40.29 -11.17
C LYS A 351 5.06 -39.62 -10.09
N SER A 352 5.60 -38.67 -9.35
CA SER A 352 4.92 -37.98 -8.25
C SER A 352 4.17 -36.74 -8.71
N LEU A 353 3.09 -36.41 -7.99
CA LEU A 353 2.46 -35.10 -8.10
C LEU A 353 3.45 -34.03 -7.60
N LEU A 354 3.39 -32.86 -8.23
CA LEU A 354 4.04 -31.66 -7.73
C LEU A 354 3.40 -31.29 -6.37
N ASP A 355 4.21 -30.79 -5.46
CA ASP A 355 3.79 -30.47 -4.10
C ASP A 355 3.93 -28.97 -3.83
N GLU A 356 3.33 -28.53 -2.73
CA GLU A 356 3.48 -27.16 -2.22
C GLU A 356 4.89 -26.97 -1.60
N PRO A 357 5.46 -25.75 -1.63
CA PRO A 357 6.71 -25.47 -0.93
C PRO A 357 6.53 -25.60 0.59
N LYS A 358 7.63 -25.82 1.31
CA LYS A 358 7.65 -25.65 2.76
C LYS A 358 7.44 -24.18 3.09
N TYR A 359 6.22 -23.82 3.49
CA TYR A 359 5.83 -22.42 3.66
C TYR A 359 6.67 -21.69 4.71
N GLU A 360 7.17 -22.37 5.72
CA GLU A 360 8.07 -21.82 6.73
C GLU A 360 9.40 -21.33 6.12
N GLU A 361 9.93 -21.99 5.09
CA GLU A 361 11.17 -21.55 4.42
C GLU A 361 10.94 -20.27 3.62
N ILE A 362 9.84 -20.19 2.86
CA ILE A 362 9.54 -19.01 2.05
C ILE A 362 9.09 -17.81 2.90
N MET A 363 8.54 -18.06 4.10
CA MET A 363 8.13 -17.02 5.05
C MET A 363 9.30 -16.35 5.75
N ASN A 364 10.50 -16.95 5.79
CA ASN A 364 11.65 -16.34 6.46
C ASN A 364 12.37 -15.29 5.60
N GLY A 365 11.98 -15.14 4.32
CA GLY A 365 12.67 -14.27 3.37
C GLY A 365 11.74 -13.33 2.60
N LYS A 366 12.21 -12.95 1.41
CA LYS A 366 11.45 -12.16 0.43
C LYS A 366 10.98 -13.09 -0.67
N THR A 367 9.68 -13.20 -0.83
CA THR A 367 9.06 -14.15 -1.74
C THR A 367 8.20 -13.45 -2.76
N VAL A 368 8.31 -13.86 -4.03
CA VAL A 368 7.44 -13.42 -5.12
C VAL A 368 6.67 -14.64 -5.63
N VAL A 369 5.35 -14.54 -5.67
CA VAL A 369 4.48 -15.54 -6.28
C VAL A 369 4.21 -15.10 -7.71
N ASP A 370 4.89 -15.73 -8.69
CA ASP A 370 4.72 -15.44 -10.12
C ASP A 370 3.45 -16.13 -10.64
N LEU A 371 2.37 -15.35 -10.74
CA LEU A 371 1.05 -15.84 -11.14
C LEU A 371 0.80 -15.72 -12.64
N ARG A 372 1.75 -15.23 -13.45
CA ARG A 372 1.56 -15.07 -14.90
C ARG A 372 1.16 -16.36 -15.59
N TRP A 373 1.71 -17.49 -15.15
CA TRP A 373 1.41 -18.81 -15.70
C TRP A 373 0.00 -19.25 -15.35
N ALA A 374 -0.39 -19.09 -14.08
CA ALA A 374 -1.75 -19.34 -13.63
C ALA A 374 -2.77 -18.41 -14.33
N LEU A 375 -2.39 -17.15 -14.60
CA LEU A 375 -3.23 -16.16 -15.26
C LEU A 375 -3.61 -16.55 -16.69
N GLU A 376 -2.76 -17.28 -17.42
CA GLU A 376 -3.07 -17.78 -18.77
C GLU A 376 -4.26 -18.74 -18.79
N ARG A 377 -4.52 -19.40 -17.66
CA ARG A 377 -5.70 -20.25 -17.44
C ARG A 377 -6.93 -19.43 -16.99
N GLY A 378 -6.76 -18.14 -16.74
CA GLY A 378 -7.80 -17.20 -16.31
C GLY A 378 -7.49 -16.54 -14.97
N VAL A 379 -8.08 -15.36 -14.74
CA VAL A 379 -7.94 -14.58 -13.50
C VAL A 379 -8.32 -15.40 -12.27
N SER A 380 -9.43 -16.15 -12.32
CA SER A 380 -9.86 -17.03 -11.22
C SER A 380 -8.80 -18.07 -10.82
N THR A 381 -7.99 -18.54 -11.76
CA THR A 381 -6.91 -19.49 -11.47
C THR A 381 -5.75 -18.81 -10.76
N ALA A 382 -5.36 -17.61 -11.19
CA ALA A 382 -4.33 -16.82 -10.53
C ALA A 382 -4.75 -16.41 -9.11
N THR A 383 -5.98 -15.92 -8.93
CA THR A 383 -6.49 -15.49 -7.62
C THR A 383 -6.67 -16.67 -6.67
N MET A 384 -7.21 -17.80 -7.14
CA MET A 384 -7.29 -19.03 -6.34
C MET A 384 -5.88 -19.49 -5.88
N SER A 385 -4.90 -19.50 -6.80
CA SER A 385 -3.52 -19.90 -6.45
C SER A 385 -2.90 -18.98 -5.40
N ALA A 386 -3.12 -17.67 -5.54
CA ALA A 386 -2.68 -16.68 -4.56
C ALA A 386 -3.35 -16.88 -3.20
N PHE A 387 -4.66 -17.12 -3.18
CA PHE A 387 -5.41 -17.31 -1.94
C PHE A 387 -5.09 -18.63 -1.25
N ILE A 388 -4.77 -19.71 -1.99
CA ILE A 388 -4.24 -20.94 -1.38
C ILE A 388 -2.93 -20.64 -0.63
N ILE A 389 -1.98 -19.96 -1.29
CA ILE A 389 -0.69 -19.60 -0.69
C ILE A 389 -0.86 -18.65 0.49
N ALA A 390 -1.70 -17.61 0.35
CA ALA A 390 -2.00 -16.66 1.43
C ALA A 390 -2.63 -17.37 2.64
N GLN A 391 -3.53 -18.32 2.39
CA GLN A 391 -4.19 -19.10 3.43
C GLN A 391 -3.20 -19.98 4.19
N ARG A 392 -2.28 -20.65 3.50
CA ARG A 392 -1.24 -21.48 4.12
C ARG A 392 -0.33 -20.66 5.04
N ILE A 393 0.10 -19.49 4.56
CA ILE A 393 0.90 -18.55 5.36
C ILE A 393 0.11 -18.09 6.59
N PHE A 394 -1.16 -17.72 6.40
CA PHE A 394 -2.02 -17.29 7.50
C PHE A 394 -2.19 -18.38 8.57
N GLU A 395 -2.41 -19.65 8.16
CA GLU A 395 -2.57 -20.78 9.08
C GLU A 395 -1.33 -21.02 9.96
N ILE A 396 -0.13 -20.88 9.38
CA ILE A 396 1.13 -21.01 10.12
C ILE A 396 1.25 -19.90 11.16
N VAL A 397 0.99 -18.66 10.76
CA VAL A 397 1.04 -17.50 11.66
C VAL A 397 -0.02 -17.60 12.77
N ASP A 398 -1.26 -17.97 12.44
CA ASP A 398 -2.34 -18.14 13.42
C ASP A 398 -2.05 -19.28 14.40
N LYS A 399 -1.43 -20.38 13.93
CA LYS A 399 -0.99 -21.47 14.79
C LYS A 399 0.09 -21.01 15.77
N ARG A 400 1.11 -20.28 15.32
CA ARG A 400 2.17 -19.72 16.20
C ARG A 400 1.58 -18.78 17.24
N TYR A 401 0.70 -17.86 16.82
CA TYR A 401 0.01 -16.96 17.74
C TYR A 401 -0.80 -17.71 18.80
N LYS A 402 -1.52 -18.77 18.42
CA LYS A 402 -2.31 -19.59 19.37
C LYS A 402 -1.44 -20.40 20.34
N SER A 403 -0.26 -20.84 19.93
CA SER A 403 0.64 -21.65 20.77
C SER A 403 1.56 -20.81 21.66
N GLU A 404 2.09 -19.70 21.13
CA GLU A 404 3.14 -18.89 21.76
C GLU A 404 2.59 -17.58 22.33
N GLY A 405 1.44 -17.10 21.85
CA GLY A 405 0.83 -15.84 22.28
C GLY A 405 1.48 -14.59 21.66
N GLU A 406 2.43 -14.76 20.75
CA GLU A 406 3.19 -13.66 20.14
C GLU A 406 2.76 -13.38 18.69
N GLU A 407 2.79 -12.10 18.32
CA GLU A 407 2.60 -11.67 16.93
C GLU A 407 3.78 -12.14 16.06
N THR A 408 3.51 -12.53 14.81
CA THR A 408 4.55 -12.83 13.82
C THR A 408 4.53 -11.74 12.75
N PRO A 409 5.45 -10.75 12.80
CA PRO A 409 5.55 -9.71 11.79
C PRO A 409 5.70 -10.31 10.39
N TYR A 410 4.70 -10.10 9.52
CA TYR A 410 4.72 -10.57 8.14
C TYR A 410 3.97 -9.62 7.22
N LEU A 411 4.41 -9.49 5.97
CA LEU A 411 3.82 -8.58 5.00
C LEU A 411 3.32 -9.31 3.75
N MET A 412 2.04 -9.16 3.42
CA MET A 412 1.47 -9.64 2.16
C MET A 412 1.24 -8.45 1.22
N ILE A 413 1.78 -8.51 0.02
CA ILE A 413 1.64 -7.44 -0.98
C ILE A 413 0.86 -7.99 -2.16
N PHE A 414 -0.26 -7.36 -2.48
CA PHE A 414 -1.10 -7.68 -3.64
C PHE A 414 -1.01 -6.51 -4.62
N ASP A 415 -0.31 -6.70 -5.73
CA ASP A 415 -0.32 -5.73 -6.84
C ASP A 415 -1.51 -6.01 -7.76
N GLU A 416 -2.12 -4.99 -8.34
CA GLU A 416 -3.43 -5.11 -9.01
C GLU A 416 -4.52 -5.75 -8.13
N ALA A 417 -4.65 -5.26 -6.89
CA ALA A 417 -5.57 -5.76 -5.87
C ALA A 417 -7.04 -5.91 -6.32
N HIS A 418 -7.49 -5.17 -7.34
CA HIS A 418 -8.85 -5.28 -7.89
C HIS A 418 -9.10 -6.62 -8.61
N GLU A 419 -8.06 -7.28 -9.11
CA GLU A 419 -8.17 -8.63 -9.68
C GLU A 419 -8.44 -9.68 -8.59
N TYR A 420 -7.82 -9.52 -7.41
CA TYR A 420 -8.00 -10.44 -6.27
C TYR A 420 -9.29 -10.19 -5.51
N PHE A 421 -9.59 -8.92 -5.23
CA PHE A 421 -10.68 -8.52 -4.36
C PHE A 421 -11.71 -7.67 -5.12
N PRO A 422 -12.34 -8.18 -6.19
CA PRO A 422 -13.28 -7.42 -6.98
C PRO A 422 -14.55 -7.09 -6.20
N GLN A 423 -15.17 -5.96 -6.53
CA GLN A 423 -16.52 -5.65 -6.06
C GLN A 423 -17.54 -6.57 -6.78
N SER A 424 -18.02 -7.61 -6.09
CA SER A 424 -19.09 -8.46 -6.64
C SER A 424 -20.48 -7.85 -6.43
N ARG A 425 -21.35 -8.02 -7.43
CA ARG A 425 -22.78 -7.65 -7.37
C ARG A 425 -23.68 -8.82 -6.95
N LYS A 426 -23.15 -10.05 -6.87
CA LYS A 426 -23.90 -11.23 -6.43
C LYS A 426 -23.60 -11.51 -4.97
N ASP A 427 -24.65 -11.67 -4.17
CA ASP A 427 -24.53 -11.80 -2.71
C ASP A 427 -23.70 -13.02 -2.28
N ASP A 428 -23.87 -14.18 -2.93
CA ASP A 428 -23.15 -15.41 -2.57
C ASP A 428 -21.62 -15.31 -2.82
N GLU A 429 -21.22 -14.76 -3.98
CA GLU A 429 -19.80 -14.56 -4.32
C GLU A 429 -19.16 -13.50 -3.41
N LYS A 430 -19.93 -12.48 -3.05
CA LYS A 430 -19.52 -11.40 -2.15
C LYS A 430 -19.24 -11.92 -0.75
N GLU A 431 -20.11 -12.76 -0.19
CA GLU A 431 -19.96 -13.26 1.18
C GLU A 431 -18.68 -14.11 1.34
N GLY A 432 -18.37 -14.99 0.39
CA GLY A 432 -17.16 -15.80 0.42
C GLY A 432 -15.88 -14.96 0.42
N LEU A 433 -15.82 -13.97 -0.46
CA LEU A 433 -14.69 -13.04 -0.55
C LEU A 433 -14.54 -12.17 0.70
N GLU A 434 -15.64 -11.64 1.24
CA GLU A 434 -15.61 -10.82 2.45
C GLU A 434 -15.17 -11.62 3.69
N ARG A 435 -15.52 -12.90 3.79
CA ARG A 435 -14.99 -13.79 4.85
C ARG A 435 -13.47 -13.93 4.74
N LEU A 436 -12.94 -14.09 3.52
CA LEU A 436 -11.51 -14.17 3.26
C LEU A 436 -10.81 -12.85 3.61
N ILE A 437 -11.38 -11.70 3.21
CA ILE A 437 -10.87 -10.37 3.55
C ILE A 437 -10.82 -10.18 5.07
N ASN A 438 -11.91 -10.51 5.79
CA ASN A 438 -11.94 -10.40 7.25
C ASN A 438 -10.89 -11.29 7.91
N ARG A 439 -10.65 -12.50 7.39
CA ARG A 439 -9.60 -13.39 7.90
C ARG A 439 -8.20 -12.81 7.66
N ILE A 440 -7.89 -12.39 6.43
CA ILE A 440 -6.54 -11.89 6.10
C ILE A 440 -6.26 -10.54 6.75
N MET A 441 -7.21 -9.61 6.74
CA MET A 441 -6.99 -8.26 7.23
C MET A 441 -7.32 -8.13 8.73
N ARG A 442 -8.58 -8.35 9.14
CA ARG A 442 -8.95 -8.14 10.56
C ARG A 442 -8.22 -9.10 11.49
N LEU A 443 -8.29 -10.40 11.19
CA LEU A 443 -7.64 -11.40 12.03
C LEU A 443 -6.12 -11.33 11.84
N GLY A 444 -5.64 -11.18 10.60
CA GLY A 444 -4.21 -11.01 10.32
C GLY A 444 -3.55 -9.87 11.08
N ARG A 445 -4.19 -8.69 11.20
CA ARG A 445 -3.69 -7.56 12.01
C ARG A 445 -3.37 -7.97 13.44
N VAL A 446 -4.26 -8.74 14.08
CA VAL A 446 -4.09 -9.23 15.47
C VAL A 446 -2.92 -10.22 15.57
N ARG A 447 -2.52 -10.86 14.47
CA ARG A 447 -1.37 -11.79 14.43
C ARG A 447 -0.08 -11.16 13.90
N GLY A 448 -0.06 -9.85 13.63
CA GLY A 448 1.11 -9.16 13.06
C GLY A 448 1.24 -9.23 11.54
N ILE A 449 0.21 -9.71 10.82
CA ILE A 449 0.18 -9.70 9.35
C ILE A 449 -0.31 -8.35 8.85
N GLY A 450 0.56 -7.61 8.16
CA GLY A 450 0.21 -6.45 7.37
C GLY A 450 -0.11 -6.80 5.92
N THR A 451 -1.01 -6.04 5.31
CA THR A 451 -1.29 -6.16 3.88
C THR A 451 -1.04 -4.84 3.17
N ILE A 452 -0.43 -4.89 2.00
CA ILE A 452 -0.33 -3.76 1.08
C ILE A 452 -1.08 -4.13 -0.18
N LEU A 453 -2.09 -3.34 -0.52
CA LEU A 453 -2.94 -3.56 -1.68
C LEU A 453 -2.72 -2.41 -2.65
N ALA A 454 -2.13 -2.67 -3.81
CA ALA A 454 -1.94 -1.66 -4.85
C ALA A 454 -2.94 -1.84 -5.98
N THR A 455 -3.56 -0.77 -6.45
CA THR A 455 -4.50 -0.83 -7.57
C THR A 455 -4.53 0.47 -8.37
N HIS A 456 -4.83 0.36 -9.66
CA HIS A 456 -5.18 1.51 -10.49
C HIS A 456 -6.69 1.72 -10.64
N ARG A 457 -7.52 0.81 -10.11
CA ARG A 457 -8.99 0.84 -10.17
C ARG A 457 -9.59 0.62 -8.78
N PRO A 458 -9.58 1.62 -7.89
CA PRO A 458 -10.21 1.49 -6.58
C PRO A 458 -11.75 1.41 -6.67
N THR A 459 -12.36 1.83 -7.78
CA THR A 459 -13.81 1.69 -8.05
C THR A 459 -14.25 0.24 -8.18
N ASP A 460 -13.35 -0.62 -8.68
CA ASP A 460 -13.59 -2.05 -8.91
C ASP A 460 -13.16 -2.91 -7.71
N LEU A 461 -12.55 -2.29 -6.68
CA LEU A 461 -12.06 -2.95 -5.48
C LEU A 461 -13.16 -3.07 -4.41
N ASN A 462 -13.15 -4.17 -3.65
CA ASN A 462 -14.11 -4.43 -2.59
C ASN A 462 -14.12 -3.33 -1.50
N ASP A 463 -15.30 -2.81 -1.16
CA ASP A 463 -15.47 -1.71 -0.18
C ASP A 463 -14.90 -2.01 1.21
N LEU A 464 -14.88 -3.29 1.61
CA LEU A 464 -14.30 -3.72 2.88
C LEU A 464 -12.78 -3.49 2.91
N ILE A 465 -12.08 -3.65 1.78
CA ILE A 465 -10.64 -3.32 1.68
C ILE A 465 -10.43 -1.83 1.93
N LEU A 466 -11.23 -0.98 1.27
CA LEU A 466 -11.14 0.47 1.39
C LEU A 466 -11.37 0.96 2.83
N THR A 467 -12.23 0.24 3.56
CA THR A 467 -12.58 0.51 4.96
C THR A 467 -11.52 0.00 5.93
N LEU A 468 -10.94 -1.17 5.66
CA LEU A 468 -9.96 -1.81 6.55
C LEU A 468 -8.53 -1.27 6.39
N ALA A 469 -8.22 -0.67 5.24
CA ALA A 469 -6.93 -0.03 5.01
C ALA A 469 -6.85 1.32 5.74
N ASN A 470 -6.16 1.34 6.89
CA ASN A 470 -6.00 2.56 7.68
C ASN A 470 -5.10 3.59 7.01
N THR A 471 -4.11 3.13 6.23
CA THR A 471 -3.18 4.00 5.52
C THR A 471 -3.51 3.99 4.04
N LYS A 472 -3.69 5.18 3.46
CA LYS A 472 -3.89 5.37 2.02
C LYS A 472 -2.70 6.15 1.48
N VAL A 473 -1.99 5.57 0.52
CA VAL A 473 -0.94 6.23 -0.25
C VAL A 473 -1.46 6.42 -1.66
N VAL A 474 -1.56 7.66 -2.09
CA VAL A 474 -2.21 8.02 -3.35
C VAL A 474 -1.23 8.79 -4.21
N MET A 475 -1.06 8.29 -5.43
CA MET A 475 -0.25 8.92 -6.48
C MET A 475 -1.18 9.53 -7.52
N ARG A 476 -0.66 9.91 -8.68
CA ARG A 476 -1.49 10.38 -9.81
C ARG A 476 -2.64 9.41 -10.10
N ALA A 477 -3.87 9.84 -9.86
CA ALA A 477 -5.11 9.08 -10.07
C ALA A 477 -6.19 9.97 -10.69
N ASP A 478 -7.19 9.35 -11.30
CA ASP A 478 -8.39 10.00 -11.81
C ASP A 478 -9.32 10.45 -10.66
N GLU A 479 -10.19 11.42 -10.95
CA GLU A 479 -11.07 12.03 -9.95
C GLU A 479 -12.03 11.03 -9.31
N ASP A 480 -12.61 10.11 -10.10
CA ASP A 480 -13.52 9.08 -9.60
C ASP A 480 -12.80 8.11 -8.64
N ALA A 481 -11.56 7.72 -8.97
CA ALA A 481 -10.74 6.92 -8.08
C ALA A 481 -10.43 7.61 -6.74
N LEU A 482 -10.14 8.92 -6.78
CA LEU A 482 -9.88 9.73 -5.59
C LEU A 482 -11.14 9.90 -4.73
N LYS A 483 -12.28 10.16 -5.36
CA LYS A 483 -13.57 10.25 -4.69
C LYS A 483 -13.94 8.95 -3.99
N LYS A 484 -13.71 7.81 -4.65
CA LYS A 484 -13.98 6.47 -4.08
C LYS A 484 -13.24 6.22 -2.76
N ILE A 485 -12.06 6.83 -2.58
CA ILE A 485 -11.25 6.68 -1.39
C ILE A 485 -11.31 7.89 -0.44
N GLY A 486 -12.15 8.90 -0.75
CA GLY A 486 -12.34 10.12 0.04
C GLY A 486 -11.12 11.03 0.03
N MET A 487 -10.55 11.29 -1.15
CA MET A 487 -9.38 12.13 -1.38
C MET A 487 -9.54 13.02 -2.64
N GLU A 488 -10.78 13.37 -3.01
CA GLU A 488 -11.09 14.19 -4.20
C GLU A 488 -10.44 15.58 -4.17
N GLU A 489 -10.20 16.15 -2.99
CA GLU A 489 -9.59 17.46 -2.78
C GLU A 489 -8.19 17.58 -3.39
N PHE A 490 -7.53 16.44 -3.62
CA PHE A 490 -6.19 16.39 -4.21
C PHE A 490 -6.17 16.15 -5.72
N SER A 491 -7.34 16.03 -6.37
CA SER A 491 -7.46 15.70 -7.80
C SER A 491 -6.64 16.64 -8.69
N SER A 492 -6.83 17.95 -8.56
CA SER A 492 -6.12 18.95 -9.38
C SER A 492 -4.60 18.89 -9.18
N MET A 493 -4.13 18.63 -7.96
CA MET A 493 -2.70 18.52 -7.65
C MET A 493 -2.11 17.23 -8.23
N LEU A 494 -2.73 16.09 -7.95
CA LEU A 494 -2.20 14.78 -8.31
C LEU A 494 -2.21 14.52 -9.81
N GLN A 495 -3.22 15.01 -10.55
CA GLN A 495 -3.29 14.86 -12.01
C GLN A 495 -2.13 15.57 -12.72
N ALA A 496 -1.70 16.73 -12.23
CA ALA A 496 -0.59 17.51 -12.78
C ALA A 496 0.79 17.06 -12.25
N SER A 497 0.83 16.23 -11.21
CA SER A 497 2.07 15.88 -10.52
C SER A 497 2.93 14.85 -11.27
N PRO A 498 4.26 14.91 -11.15
CA PRO A 498 5.17 13.94 -11.75
C PRO A 498 5.07 12.57 -11.07
N ALA A 499 5.58 11.55 -11.75
CA ALA A 499 5.65 10.20 -11.19
C ALA A 499 6.42 10.18 -9.86
N GLY A 500 5.93 9.35 -8.93
CA GLY A 500 6.48 9.21 -7.59
C GLY A 500 5.98 10.25 -6.58
N TYR A 501 5.34 11.34 -7.02
CA TYR A 501 4.68 12.28 -6.12
C TYR A 501 3.46 11.63 -5.48
N SER A 502 3.31 11.78 -4.17
CA SER A 502 2.36 10.99 -3.39
C SER A 502 1.84 11.75 -2.19
N ILE A 503 0.60 11.43 -1.82
CA ILE A 503 -0.05 11.90 -0.61
C ILE A 503 -0.36 10.68 0.24
N MET A 504 0.02 10.72 1.51
CA MET A 504 -0.25 9.68 2.48
C MET A 504 -1.21 10.20 3.55
N ARG A 505 -2.34 9.53 3.70
CA ARG A 505 -3.31 9.73 4.77
C ARG A 505 -3.28 8.53 5.70
N THR A 506 -3.05 8.75 6.99
CA THR A 506 -2.97 7.67 7.98
C THR A 506 -3.27 8.20 9.38
N PHE A 507 -3.93 7.37 10.19
CA PHE A 507 -4.21 7.69 11.59
C PHE A 507 -2.97 7.58 12.50
N SER A 508 -1.86 7.03 12.00
CA SER A 508 -0.63 6.84 12.76
C SER A 508 0.29 8.08 12.74
N LEU A 509 0.09 9.01 11.81
CA LEU A 509 0.80 10.28 11.78
C LEU A 509 0.05 11.36 12.57
N LYS A 510 0.75 12.44 12.92
CA LYS A 510 0.20 13.56 13.69
C LYS A 510 -0.42 14.65 12.82
N VAL A 511 -0.45 14.43 11.51
CA VAL A 511 -1.09 15.30 10.51
C VAL A 511 -2.05 14.49 9.66
N HIS A 512 -3.08 15.15 9.13
CA HIS A 512 -4.07 14.49 8.26
C HIS A 512 -3.45 13.95 6.97
N ASP A 513 -2.62 14.75 6.31
CA ASP A 513 -2.05 14.42 5.00
C ASP A 513 -0.57 14.77 4.92
N LEU A 514 0.24 13.80 4.52
CA LEU A 514 1.66 13.98 4.28
C LEU A 514 1.95 13.91 2.79
N ILE A 515 2.50 14.98 2.23
CA ILE A 515 2.95 15.02 0.84
C ILE A 515 4.42 14.62 0.78
N PHE A 516 4.72 13.64 -0.07
CA PHE A 516 6.07 13.10 -0.20
C PHE A 516 6.33 12.62 -1.61
N ARG A 517 7.60 12.37 -1.93
CA ARG A 517 7.99 11.72 -3.18
C ARG A 517 8.72 10.43 -2.88
N THR A 518 8.26 9.38 -3.54
CA THR A 518 8.81 8.03 -3.39
C THR A 518 10.28 7.97 -3.81
N VAL A 519 11.09 7.22 -3.07
CA VAL A 519 12.47 6.93 -3.47
C VAL A 519 12.43 6.04 -4.71
N LYS A 520 13.33 6.28 -5.66
CA LYS A 520 13.48 5.39 -6.83
C LYS A 520 14.15 4.09 -6.40
N ASP A 521 13.58 2.96 -6.83
CA ASP A 521 14.25 1.67 -6.77
C ASP A 521 15.41 1.71 -7.78
N SER A 522 16.63 1.83 -7.25
CA SER A 522 17.90 1.79 -7.98
C SER A 522 18.35 0.36 -8.23
#